data_AF-A0A2Z5UPR7-F1
#
_entry.id   AF-A0A2Z5UPR7-F1
#
_cell.length_a   1.000
_cell.length_b   1.000
_cell.length_c   1.000
_cell.angle_alpha   90.00
_cell.angle_beta   90.00
_cell.angle_gamma   90.00
#
_symmetry.space_group_name_H-M   'P 1'
#
loop_
_entity.id
_entity.type
_entity.pdbx_description
1 polymer ?
#
loop_
_entity_poly.entity_id
_entity_poly.type
_entity_poly.pdbx_seq_one_letter_code
_entity_poly.pdbx_strand_id
1 'polypeptide(L)' 'MKPNPGHCPDEAIGKRVRVRLADGSIAKDVPGAPPGWAADGRNGCRWTLTGHPLDIAEYEVIS' A
#
# COMPACT_ATOMS: atom_id res chain seq x y z
N MET A 1 8.95 4.46 6.06
CA MET A 1 8.08 3.39 5.55
C MET A 1 8.53 2.08 6.20
N LYS A 2 7.59 1.19 6.53
CA LYS A 2 7.81 -0.14 7.09
C LYS A 2 7.79 -1.19 5.96
N PRO A 3 8.57 -2.28 6.03
CA PRO A 3 8.52 -3.34 5.03
C PRO A 3 7.16 -4.04 5.01
N ASN A 4 6.68 -4.41 3.83
CA ASN A 4 5.45 -5.18 3.67
C ASN A 4 5.64 -6.61 4.22
N PRO A 5 4.83 -7.05 5.21
CA PRO A 5 4.94 -8.39 5.80
C PRO A 5 4.26 -9.49 4.94
N GLY A 6 3.78 -9.18 3.73
CA GLY A 6 3.10 -10.11 2.83
C GLY A 6 1.59 -10.26 3.09
N HIS A 7 1.05 -9.50 4.03
CA HIS A 7 -0.37 -9.43 4.38
C HIS A 7 -0.71 -8.01 4.86
N CYS A 8 -2.00 -7.66 4.93
CA CYS A 8 -2.40 -6.35 5.45
C CYS A 8 -2.00 -6.24 6.93
N PRO A 9 -1.14 -5.27 7.31
CA PRO A 9 -0.76 -5.05 8.69
C PRO A 9 -1.95 -4.57 9.53
N ASP A 10 -2.07 -5.03 10.78
CA ASP A 10 -3.19 -4.66 11.68
C ASP A 10 -3.33 -3.15 11.85
N GLU A 11 -2.20 -2.45 11.96
CA GLU A 11 -2.10 -0.99 12.08
C GLU A 11 -2.66 -0.22 10.87
N ALA A 12 -2.78 -0.87 9.72
CA ALA A 12 -3.26 -0.31 8.46
C ALA A 12 -4.72 -0.67 8.16
N ILE A 13 -5.35 -1.58 8.91
CA ILE A 13 -6.75 -1.96 8.71
C ILE A 13 -7.66 -0.71 8.82
N GLY A 14 -8.55 -0.54 7.85
CA GLY A 14 -9.49 0.60 7.75
C GLY A 14 -8.83 1.94 7.41
N LYS A 15 -7.55 1.96 7.07
CA LYS A 15 -6.76 3.18 6.89
C LYS A 15 -6.26 3.35 5.46
N ARG A 16 -5.57 4.47 5.23
CA ARG A 16 -4.86 4.72 3.97
C ARG A 16 -3.37 4.67 4.15
N VAL A 17 -2.68 4.20 3.12
CA VAL A 17 -1.24 4.02 3.09
C VAL A 17 -0.61 4.68 1.88
N ARG A 18 0.59 5.25 2.07
CA ARG A 18 1.52 5.49 0.98
C ARG A 18 2.37 4.25 0.79
N VAL A 19 2.56 3.81 -0.44
CA VAL A 19 3.35 2.61 -0.74
C VAL A 19 4.53 2.90 -1.66
N ARG A 20 5.66 2.27 -1.39
CA ARG A 20 6.78 2.10 -2.32
C ARG A 20 6.67 0.71 -2.93
N LEU A 21 6.70 0.64 -4.25
CA LEU A 21 6.65 -0.62 -4.99
C LEU A 21 8.06 -1.23 -5.11
N ALA A 22 8.12 -2.52 -5.43
CA ALA A 22 9.37 -3.25 -5.57
C ALA A 22 10.28 -2.71 -6.70
N ASP A 23 9.71 -2.07 -7.73
CA ASP A 23 10.45 -1.34 -8.76
C ASP A 23 11.05 0.00 -8.28
N GLY A 24 10.82 0.37 -7.02
CA GLY A 24 11.31 1.60 -6.39
C GLY A 24 10.39 2.81 -6.57
N SER A 25 9.33 2.71 -7.38
CA SER A 25 8.39 3.79 -7.58
C SER A 25 7.51 4.01 -6.34
N ILE A 26 7.07 5.26 -6.15
CA ILE A 26 6.08 5.61 -5.11
C ILE A 26 4.70 5.65 -5.77
N ALA A 27 3.74 4.97 -5.16
CA ALA A 27 2.35 5.03 -5.60
C ALA A 27 1.84 6.47 -5.64
N LYS A 28 1.25 6.83 -6.77
CA LYS A 28 0.66 8.15 -6.98
C LYS A 28 -0.76 8.19 -6.43
N ASP A 29 -1.13 9.37 -5.93
CA ASP A 29 -2.51 9.67 -5.57
C ASP A 29 -3.38 9.75 -6.83
N VAL A 30 -4.64 9.34 -6.70
CA VAL A 30 -5.63 9.45 -7.77
C VAL A 30 -6.31 10.81 -7.66
N PRO A 31 -6.32 11.65 -8.73
CA PRO A 31 -7.02 12.93 -8.70
C PRO A 31 -8.49 12.78 -8.33
N GLY A 32 -8.94 13.56 -7.34
CA GLY A 32 -10.33 13.50 -6.83
C GLY A 32 -10.61 12.38 -5.82
N ALA A 33 -9.61 11.58 -5.45
CA ALA A 33 -9.70 10.60 -4.36
C ALA A 33 -8.97 11.08 -3.10
N PRO A 34 -9.28 10.54 -1.91
CA PRO A 34 -8.50 10.79 -0.71
C PRO A 34 -7.02 10.37 -0.89
N PRO A 35 -6.05 11.09 -0.29
CA PRO A 35 -4.63 10.79 -0.40
C PRO A 35 -4.27 9.37 0.02
N GLY A 36 -3.25 8.79 -0.61
CA GLY A 36 -2.80 7.41 -0.40
C GLY A 36 -3.76 6.38 -0.99
N TRP A 37 -3.44 5.11 -0.83
CA TRP A 37 -4.25 3.98 -1.25
C TRP A 37 -4.99 3.40 -0.05
N ALA A 38 -6.21 2.88 -0.27
CA ALA A 38 -6.90 2.15 0.78
C ALA A 38 -6.08 0.90 1.14
N ALA A 39 -5.78 0.71 2.42
CA ALA A 39 -5.00 -0.44 2.87
C ALA A 39 -5.77 -1.76 2.67
N ASP A 40 -7.08 -1.75 2.86
CA ASP A 40 -7.92 -2.94 2.82
C ASP A 40 -9.26 -2.68 2.10
N GLY A 41 -10.15 -3.68 2.17
CA GLY A 41 -11.46 -3.65 1.53
C GLY A 41 -11.43 -4.04 0.04
N ARG A 42 -12.59 -3.92 -0.60
CA ARG A 42 -12.83 -4.42 -1.97
C ARG A 42 -11.88 -3.84 -3.03
N ASN A 43 -11.48 -2.58 -2.85
CA ASN A 43 -10.58 -1.86 -3.75
C ASN A 43 -9.25 -1.50 -3.04
N GLY A 44 -8.91 -2.23 -1.98
CA GLY A 44 -7.71 -2.00 -1.19
C GLY A 44 -6.44 -2.55 -1.83
N CYS A 45 -5.32 -2.22 -1.21
CA CYS A 45 -4.00 -2.73 -1.54
C CYS A 45 -3.96 -4.26 -1.56
N ARG A 46 -3.26 -4.82 -2.56
CA ARG A 46 -2.84 -6.21 -2.55
C ARG A 46 -1.50 -6.32 -1.83
N TRP A 47 -1.49 -6.94 -0.67
CA TRP A 47 -0.29 -7.06 0.17
C TRP A 47 0.58 -8.28 -0.12
N THR A 48 0.03 -9.30 -0.78
CA THR A 48 0.76 -10.54 -1.08
C THR A 48 2.00 -10.26 -1.94
N LEU A 49 3.15 -10.77 -1.51
CA LEU A 49 4.40 -10.73 -2.25
C LEU A 49 4.44 -11.88 -3.26
N THR A 50 4.54 -11.55 -4.54
CA THR A 50 4.56 -12.48 -5.66
C THR A 50 5.87 -12.46 -6.45
N GLY A 51 6.76 -11.51 -6.15
CA GLY A 51 7.95 -11.20 -6.91
C GLY A 51 7.68 -10.27 -8.11
N HIS A 52 6.49 -9.67 -8.19
CA HIS A 52 6.14 -8.75 -9.26
C HIS A 52 6.72 -7.35 -8.98
N PRO A 53 7.18 -6.59 -9.98
CA PRO A 53 7.73 -5.23 -9.77
C PRO A 53 6.76 -4.24 -9.10
N LEU A 54 5.45 -4.50 -9.22
CA LEU A 54 4.39 -3.70 -8.61
C LEU A 54 3.91 -4.25 -7.25
N ASP A 55 4.61 -5.24 -6.68
CA ASP A 55 4.36 -5.63 -5.30
C ASP A 55 4.71 -4.47 -4.37
N ILE A 56 3.93 -4.30 -3.30
CA ILE A 56 4.23 -3.32 -2.26
C ILE A 56 5.49 -3.80 -1.53
N ALA A 57 6.58 -3.03 -1.61
CA ALA A 57 7.81 -3.32 -0.89
C ALA A 57 7.77 -2.71 0.52
N GLU A 58 7.31 -1.47 0.62
CA GLU A 58 7.21 -0.74 1.88
C GLU A 58 5.93 0.10 1.92
N TYR A 59 5.42 0.36 3.12
CA TYR A 59 4.23 1.15 3.34
C TYR A 59 4.40 2.16 4.48
N GLU A 60 3.54 3.16 4.50
CA GLU A 60 3.41 4.12 5.60
C GLU A 60 1.93 4.44 5.78
N VAL A 61 1.40 4.26 6.99
CA VAL A 61 0.03 4.63 7.34
C VAL A 61 -0.06 6.15 7.45
N ILE A 62 -1.03 6.77 6.75
CA ILE A 62 -1.14 8.23 6.67
C ILE A 62 -2.47 8.80 7.20
N SER A 63 -3.50 7.98 7.36
CA SER A 63 -4.79 8.37 7.95
C SER A 63 -5.52 7.17 8.49
#